data_AF-A0A7S0FPY9-F1
#
_entry.id   AF-A0A7S0FPY9-F1
#
_cell.length_a   1.000
_cell.length_b   1.000
_cell.length_c   1.000
_cell.angle_alpha   90.00
_cell.angle_beta   90.00
_cell.angle_gamma   90.00
#
_symmetry.space_group_name_H-M   'P 1'
#
loop_
_entity.id
_entity.type
_entity.pdbx_description
1 polymer ?
#
loop_
_entity_poly.entity_id
_entity_poly.type
_entity_poly.pdbx_seq_one_letter_code
_entity_poly.pdbx_strand_id
1 'polypeptide(L)'
;GGSGGAAEMATGAKALGSAARCGDLKRLRAILDSDGRACNRQNGHGQTALHIAAGHGQAAAVRLLLARGADHRIPNVNGETALQEAMYWGLRHCGSCSPSMAE
;
A
#
# COMPACT_ATOMS: atom_id res chain seq x y z
N GLY A 1 -8.79 -29.59 18.76
CA GLY A 1 -8.04 -28.35 19.04
C GLY A 1 -6.88 -28.27 18.09
N GLY A 2 -6.61 -27.08 17.52
CA GLY A 2 -5.40 -26.82 16.73
C GLY A 2 -5.67 -26.47 15.27
N SER A 3 -5.84 -25.17 14.98
CA SER A 3 -5.50 -24.52 13.69
C SER A 3 -5.67 -22.99 13.80
N GLY A 4 -4.97 -22.36 14.75
CA GLY A 4 -5.02 -20.91 15.01
C GLY A 4 -3.88 -20.08 14.39
N GLY A 5 -3.10 -20.61 13.45
CA GLY A 5 -1.81 -20.02 13.04
C GLY A 5 -1.82 -19.02 11.88
N ALA A 6 -2.92 -18.88 11.12
CA ALA A 6 -2.96 -18.02 9.91
C ALA A 6 -3.70 -16.69 10.10
N ALA A 7 -4.50 -16.54 11.16
CA ALA A 7 -5.28 -15.33 11.40
C ALA A 7 -4.47 -14.18 12.03
N GLU A 8 -3.38 -14.49 12.74
CA GLU A 8 -2.60 -13.50 13.49
C GLU A 8 -1.60 -12.72 12.61
N MET A 9 -1.19 -13.29 11.47
CA MET A 9 -0.39 -12.58 10.46
C MET A 9 -1.25 -11.71 9.53
N ALA A 10 -2.52 -12.08 9.35
CA ALA A 10 -3.46 -11.33 8.52
C ALA A 10 -3.87 -9.99 9.16
N THR A 11 -3.91 -9.90 10.49
CA THR A 11 -4.24 -8.65 11.19
C THR A 11 -3.18 -7.58 10.97
N GLY A 12 -1.89 -7.92 11.00
CA GLY A 12 -0.80 -6.95 10.80
C GLY A 12 -0.83 -6.28 9.41
N ALA A 13 -0.94 -7.07 8.34
CA ALA A 13 -1.07 -6.54 6.98
C ALA A 13 -2.39 -5.77 6.77
N LYS A 14 -3.51 -6.30 7.28
CA LYS A 14 -4.83 -5.68 7.14
C LYS A 14 -4.92 -4.36 7.91
N ALA A 15 -4.28 -4.24 9.07
CA ALA A 15 -4.18 -3.03 9.85
C ALA A 15 -3.34 -1.97 9.12
N LEU A 16 -2.17 -2.34 8.59
CA LEU A 16 -1.30 -1.42 7.85
C LEU A 16 -1.99 -0.91 6.57
N GLY A 17 -2.64 -1.80 5.82
CA GLY A 17 -3.41 -1.44 4.63
C GLY A 17 -4.59 -0.51 4.95
N SER A 18 -5.29 -0.74 6.06
CA SER A 18 -6.38 0.16 6.49
C SER A 18 -5.87 1.55 6.86
N ALA A 19 -4.73 1.64 7.56
CA ALA A 19 -4.10 2.92 7.88
C ALA A 19 -3.60 3.64 6.62
N ALA A 20 -2.98 2.91 5.69
CA ALA A 20 -2.55 3.42 4.39
C ALA A 20 -3.72 4.00 3.58
N ARG A 21 -4.86 3.29 3.55
CA ARG A 21 -6.09 3.71 2.88
C ARG A 21 -6.65 5.03 3.42
N CYS A 22 -6.69 5.16 4.76
CA CYS A 22 -7.20 6.35 5.41
C CYS A 22 -6.19 7.50 5.51
N GLY A 23 -4.93 7.29 5.09
CA GLY A 23 -3.86 8.28 5.26
C GLY A 23 -3.42 8.46 6.71
N ASP A 24 -3.67 7.48 7.58
CA ASP A 24 -3.54 7.59 9.03
C ASP A 24 -2.07 7.40 9.46
N LEU A 25 -1.28 8.47 9.33
CA LEU A 25 0.18 8.45 9.52
C LEU A 25 0.60 7.97 10.92
N LYS A 26 -0.17 8.30 11.96
CA LYS A 26 0.13 7.89 13.33
C LYS A 26 0.07 6.36 13.47
N ARG A 27 -0.98 5.76 12.93
CA ARG A 27 -1.14 4.30 12.89
C ARG A 27 -0.09 3.63 12.04
N LEU A 28 0.20 4.17 10.84
CA LEU A 28 1.28 3.66 10.00
C LEU A 28 2.62 3.69 10.75
N ARG A 29 2.94 4.79 11.43
CA ARG A 29 4.16 4.92 12.23
C ARG A 29 4.21 3.85 13.32
N ALA A 30 3.14 3.70 14.10
CA ALA A 30 3.08 2.74 15.20
C ALA A 30 3.26 1.29 14.71
N ILE A 31 2.58 0.91 13.62
CA ILE A 31 2.70 -0.44 13.05
C ILE A 31 4.09 -0.68 12.49
N LEU A 32 4.68 0.30 11.80
CA LEU A 32 6.04 0.19 11.25
C LEU A 32 7.12 0.26 12.32
N ASP A 33 6.82 0.80 13.50
CA ASP A 33 7.69 0.74 14.67
C ASP A 33 7.68 -0.65 15.30
N SER A 34 6.50 -1.26 15.42
CA SER A 34 6.37 -2.64 15.90
C SER A 34 6.87 -3.67 14.90
N ASP A 35 6.59 -3.50 13.62
CA ASP A 35 6.94 -4.42 12.54
C ASP A 35 7.39 -3.63 11.30
N GLY A 36 8.66 -3.22 11.31
CA GLY A 36 9.26 -2.46 10.20
C GLY A 36 9.26 -3.21 8.86
N ARG A 37 9.06 -4.55 8.87
CA ARG A 37 8.99 -5.38 7.67
C ARG A 37 7.60 -5.39 7.05
N ALA A 38 6.58 -4.87 7.76
CA ALA A 38 5.21 -4.87 7.29
C ALA A 38 4.97 -4.01 6.04
N CYS A 39 5.86 -3.04 5.75
CA CYS A 39 5.77 -2.17 4.56
C CYS A 39 5.77 -2.94 3.23
N ASN A 40 6.49 -4.07 3.16
CA ASN A 40 6.61 -4.92 1.98
C ASN A 40 5.68 -6.13 2.01
N ARG A 41 4.88 -6.27 3.08
CA ARG A 41 3.95 -7.38 3.22
C ARG A 41 2.80 -7.19 2.24
N GLN A 42 2.62 -8.16 1.35
CA GLN A 42 1.51 -8.20 0.41
C GLN A 42 0.26 -8.76 1.10
N ASN A 43 -0.90 -8.21 0.74
CA ASN A 43 -2.20 -8.79 1.12
C ASN A 43 -2.55 -9.97 0.19
N GLY A 44 -3.76 -10.54 0.35
CA GLY A 44 -4.25 -11.62 -0.52
C GLY A 44 -4.41 -11.25 -2.00
N HIS A 45 -4.32 -9.96 -2.35
CA HIS A 45 -4.33 -9.44 -3.72
C HIS A 45 -2.92 -9.03 -4.18
N GLY A 46 -1.85 -9.44 -3.50
CA GLY A 46 -0.48 -9.05 -3.86
C GLY A 46 -0.19 -7.56 -3.61
N GLN A 47 -1.12 -6.80 -3.06
CA GLN A 47 -0.95 -5.37 -2.84
C GLN A 47 -0.19 -5.13 -1.54
N THR A 48 0.83 -4.29 -1.61
CA THR A 48 1.53 -3.75 -0.44
C THR A 48 0.79 -2.54 0.13
N ALA A 49 1.17 -2.09 1.33
CA ALA A 49 0.65 -0.84 1.89
C ALA A 49 0.87 0.37 0.98
N LEU A 50 1.94 0.33 0.15
CA LEU A 50 2.23 1.38 -0.83
C LEU A 50 1.16 1.44 -1.92
N HIS A 51 0.73 0.29 -2.45
CA HIS A 51 -0.35 0.21 -3.46
C HIS A 51 -1.63 0.83 -2.92
N ILE A 52 -2.02 0.46 -1.69
CA ILE A 52 -3.25 0.97 -1.08
C ILE A 52 -3.15 2.48 -0.83
N ALA A 53 -2.05 2.97 -0.28
CA ALA A 53 -1.87 4.41 -0.09
C ALA A 53 -1.93 5.16 -1.43
N ALA A 54 -1.29 4.64 -2.47
CA ALA A 54 -1.18 5.29 -3.75
C ALA A 54 -2.49 5.28 -4.54
N GLY A 55 -3.22 4.15 -4.56
CA GLY A 55 -4.55 4.04 -5.17
C GLY A 55 -5.61 4.92 -4.50
N HIS A 56 -5.42 5.24 -3.22
CA HIS A 56 -6.28 6.18 -2.49
C HIS A 56 -5.78 7.64 -2.54
N GLY A 57 -4.69 7.94 -3.25
CA GLY A 57 -4.15 9.30 -3.35
C GLY A 57 -3.50 9.82 -2.06
N GLN A 58 -3.13 8.92 -1.14
CA GLN A 58 -2.57 9.28 0.16
C GLN A 58 -1.07 9.56 0.07
N ALA A 59 -0.71 10.68 -0.54
CA ALA A 59 0.68 11.08 -0.75
C ALA A 59 1.51 11.09 0.55
N ALA A 60 0.94 11.54 1.66
CA ALA A 60 1.62 11.56 2.96
C ALA A 60 1.96 10.15 3.47
N ALA A 61 1.04 9.20 3.30
CA ALA A 61 1.25 7.79 3.68
C ALA A 61 2.32 7.15 2.79
N VAL A 62 2.29 7.41 1.48
CA VAL A 62 3.32 6.93 0.53
C VAL A 62 4.71 7.44 0.94
N ARG A 63 4.87 8.74 1.23
CA ARG A 63 6.16 9.30 1.68
C ARG A 63 6.65 8.65 2.96
N LEU A 64 5.76 8.38 3.91
CA LEU A 64 6.10 7.75 5.18
C LEU A 64 6.53 6.28 5.01
N LEU A 65 5.86 5.53 4.14
CA LEU A 65 6.22 4.16 3.82
C LEU A 65 7.58 4.09 3.09
N LEU A 66 7.81 4.96 2.10
CA LEU A 66 9.11 5.06 1.41
C LEU A 66 10.24 5.44 2.38
N ALA A 67 9.99 6.38 3.29
CA ALA A 67 10.96 6.75 4.33
C ALA A 67 11.30 5.60 5.28
N ARG A 68 10.42 4.59 5.39
CA ARG A 68 10.64 3.37 6.17
C ARG A 68 11.23 2.22 5.35
N GLY A 69 11.61 2.46 4.10
CA GLY A 69 12.24 1.45 3.22
C GLY A 69 11.24 0.53 2.52
N ALA A 70 10.01 0.99 2.30
CA ALA A 70 9.03 0.25 1.51
C ALA A 70 9.49 0.11 0.05
N ASP A 71 9.44 -1.10 -0.49
CA ASP A 71 9.80 -1.41 -1.85
C ASP A 71 8.62 -1.15 -2.80
N HIS A 72 8.79 -0.11 -3.62
CA HIS A 72 7.83 0.31 -4.65
C HIS A 72 7.88 -0.55 -5.92
N ARG A 73 8.88 -1.43 -6.07
CA ARG A 73 9.06 -2.29 -7.25
C ARG A 73 8.22 -3.56 -7.18
N ILE A 74 7.68 -3.88 -6.01
CA ILE A 74 6.84 -5.06 -5.83
C ILE A 74 5.58 -4.87 -6.67
N PRO A 75 5.28 -5.76 -7.63
CA PRO A 75 4.02 -5.72 -8.36
C PRO A 75 2.90 -6.40 -7.57
N ASN A 76 1.67 -5.94 -7.76
CA ASN A 76 0.46 -6.59 -7.27
C ASN A 76 0.09 -7.82 -8.14
N VAL A 77 -1.04 -8.48 -7.84
CA VAL A 77 -1.52 -9.63 -8.64
C VAL A 77 -1.83 -9.31 -10.10
N ASN A 78 -2.07 -8.04 -10.43
CA ASN A 78 -2.27 -7.59 -11.80
C ASN A 78 -0.95 -7.32 -12.53
N GLY A 79 0.20 -7.46 -11.86
CA GLY A 79 1.50 -7.08 -12.39
C GLY A 79 1.77 -5.58 -12.34
N GLU A 80 0.94 -4.80 -11.65
CA GLU A 80 1.08 -3.35 -11.55
C GLU A 80 1.90 -2.97 -10.31
N THR A 81 2.79 -2.00 -10.45
CA THR A 81 3.50 -1.39 -9.32
C THR A 81 2.61 -0.38 -8.60
N ALA A 82 2.99 -0.04 -7.36
CA ALA A 82 2.25 0.94 -6.56
C ALA A 82 2.11 2.31 -7.26
N LEU A 83 3.10 2.69 -8.06
CA LEU A 83 3.08 3.92 -8.87
C LEU A 83 2.08 3.83 -10.02
N GLN A 84 2.05 2.71 -10.75
CA GLN A 84 1.08 2.47 -11.82
C GLN A 84 -0.35 2.46 -11.28
N GLU A 85 -0.58 1.79 -10.15
CA GLU A 85 -1.89 1.78 -9.51
C GLU A 85 -2.32 3.20 -9.09
N ALA A 86 -1.40 4.00 -8.52
CA ALA A 86 -1.66 5.40 -8.21
C ALA A 86 -2.10 6.21 -9.42
N MET A 87 -1.48 5.97 -10.58
CA MET A 87 -1.84 6.66 -11.82
C MET A 87 -3.25 6.27 -12.26
N TYR A 88 -3.59 4.97 -12.27
CA TYR A 88 -4.93 4.52 -12.65
C TYR A 88 -6.05 5.10 -11.79
N TRP A 89 -5.85 5.23 -10.48
CA TRP A 89 -6.86 5.78 -9.57
C TRP A 89 -6.81 7.30 -9.45
N GLY A 90 -5.61 7.90 -9.50
CA GLY A 90 -5.40 9.35 -9.47
C GLY A 90 -5.96 10.06 -10.71
N LEU A 91 -5.87 9.41 -11.89
CA LEU A 91 -6.47 9.90 -13.13
C LEU A 91 -8.01 9.91 -13.09
N ARG A 92 -8.63 9.15 -12.18
CA ARG A 92 -10.09 9.20 -11.98
C ARG A 92 -10.55 10.38 -11.12
N HIS A 93 -9.65 11.10 -10.45
CA HIS A 93 -9.99 12.27 -9.62
C HIS A 93 -9.57 13.62 -10.20
N CYS A 94 -8.79 13.64 -11.28
CA CYS A 94 -8.50 14.86 -12.03
C CYS A 94 -8.88 14.65 -13.49
N GLY A 95 -10.08 15.08 -13.87
CA GLY A 95 -10.59 15.02 -15.25
C GLY A 95 -9.86 15.96 -16.22
N SER A 96 -8.53 16.02 -16.22
CA SER A 96 -7.80 16.99 -17.03
C SER A 96 -6.42 16.57 -17.55
N CYS A 97 -5.99 15.32 -17.48
CA CYS A 97 -4.76 14.93 -18.17
C CYS A 97 -4.89 13.54 -18.79
N SER A 98 -5.04 13.51 -20.11
CA SER A 98 -4.85 12.32 -20.95
C SER A 98 -3.48 11.69 -20.68
N PRO A 99 -3.37 10.36 -20.56
CA PRO A 99 -2.08 9.69 -20.63
C PRO A 99 -1.60 9.70 -22.08
N SER A 100 -0.95 10.79 -22.48
CA SER A 100 -0.11 10.82 -23.67
C SER A 100 1.33 10.63 -23.20
N MET A 101 1.68 9.42 -22.78
CA MET A 101 3.06 8.90 -22.73
C MET A 101 3.05 7.46 -22.17
N ALA A 102 2.91 6.50 -23.08
CA ALA A 102 3.60 5.21 -23.08
C ALA A 102 3.23 4.53 -24.41
N GLU A 103 4.19 4.58 -25.33
CA GLU A 103 4.39 3.86 -26.61
C GLU A 103 3.30 2.90 -27.13
#